data_AF-A0A1I6KFV9-F1
#
_entry.id   AF-A0A1I6KFV9-F1
#
_cell.length_a   1.000
_cell.length_b   1.000
_cell.length_c   1.000
_cell.angle_alpha   90.00
_cell.angle_beta   90.00
_cell.angle_gamma   90.00
#
_symmetry.space_group_name_H-M   'P 1'
#
loop_
_entity.id
_entity.type
_entity.pdbx_description
1 polymer ?
#
loop_
_entity_poly.entity_id
_entity_poly.type
_entity_poly.pdbx_seq_one_letter_code
_entity_poly.pdbx_strand_id
1 'polypeptide(L)' 'MTTTPSVRQHRGRTYVLDTLGQGAGPWRGRFVVKGEEDGRPGVTAWHELEDEFPSPDEAVAHADRVACQYIATFAEQA' A
#
# COMPACT_ATOMS: atom_id res chain seq x y z
N MET A 1 -1.89 -2.24 16.85
CA MET A 1 -3.03 -3.03 16.33
C MET A 1 -2.79 -3.16 14.84
N THR A 2 -2.83 -4.36 14.27
CA THR A 2 -2.74 -4.52 12.81
C THR A 2 -4.14 -4.36 12.23
N THR A 3 -4.35 -3.36 11.38
CA THR A 3 -5.59 -3.21 10.62
C THR A 3 -5.76 -4.39 9.66
N THR A 4 -7.01 -4.70 9.30
CA THR A 4 -7.24 -5.68 8.24
C THR A 4 -6.74 -5.09 6.93
N PRO A 5 -5.80 -5.75 6.23
CA PRO A 5 -5.31 -5.25 4.97
C PRO A 5 -6.45 -5.19 3.94
N SER A 6 -6.50 -4.12 3.15
CA SER A 6 -7.51 -3.89 2.13
C SER A 6 -6.93 -4.16 0.74
N VAL A 7 -7.55 -5.05 -0.03
CA VAL A 7 -7.13 -5.35 -1.41
C VAL A 7 -7.89 -4.44 -2.38
N ARG A 8 -7.17 -3.81 -3.31
CA ARG A 8 -7.70 -2.90 -4.33
C ARG A 8 -7.10 -3.17 -5.70
N GLN A 9 -7.70 -2.57 -6.73
CA GLN A 9 -7.23 -2.66 -8.11
C GLN A 9 -7.19 -1.27 -8.74
N HIS A 10 -6.08 -0.96 -9.42
CA HIS A 10 -5.91 0.29 -10.16
C HIS A 10 -5.17 0.00 -11.47
N ARG A 11 -5.68 0.51 -12.60
CA ARG A 11 -5.05 0.34 -13.94
C ARG A 11 -4.64 -1.11 -14.28
N GLY A 12 -5.49 -2.08 -13.93
CA GLY A 12 -5.22 -3.51 -14.18
C GLY A 12 -4.22 -4.17 -13.21
N ARG A 13 -3.63 -3.41 -12.27
CA ARG A 13 -2.75 -3.93 -11.22
C ARG A 13 -3.53 -4.10 -9.92
N THR A 14 -3.33 -5.24 -9.25
CA THR A 14 -3.88 -5.47 -7.91
C THR A 14 -2.87 -4.99 -6.88
N TYR A 15 -3.31 -4.29 -5.85
CA TYR A 15 -2.46 -3.85 -4.74
C TYR A 15 -3.17 -4.07 -3.41
N VAL A 16 -2.38 -4.16 -2.34
CA VAL A 16 -2.87 -4.31 -0.97
C VAL A 16 -2.44 -3.09 -0.17
N LEU A 17 -3.35 -2.55 0.63
CA LEU A 17 -3.13 -1.45 1.55
C LEU A 17 -3.20 -1.97 2.97
N ASP A 18 -2.36 -1.43 3.83
CA ASP A 18 -2.40 -1.69 5.27
C ASP A 18 -1.85 -0.49 6.05
N THR A 19 -1.97 -0.51 7.37
CA THR A 19 -1.36 0.50 8.24
C THR A 19 -0.50 -0.10 9.32
N LEU A 20 0.53 0.65 9.69
CA LEU A 20 1.41 0.36 10.80
C LEU A 20 1.17 1.37 11.91
N GLY A 21 0.81 0.88 13.10
CA GLY A 21 0.59 1.71 14.28
C GLY A 21 0.59 0.87 15.55
N GLN A 22 1.26 1.38 16.60
CA GLN A 22 1.19 0.82 17.94
C GLN A 22 0.26 1.66 18.83
N GLY A 23 -0.70 1.00 19.47
CA GLY A 23 -1.65 1.66 20.39
C GLY A 23 -2.56 2.67 19.69
N ALA A 24 -2.56 3.90 20.19
CA ALA A 24 -3.29 5.05 19.64
C ALA A 24 -2.36 6.07 18.95
N GLY A 25 -1.09 5.70 18.76
CA GLY A 25 -0.05 6.56 18.19
C GLY A 25 -0.16 6.72 16.67
N PRO A 26 0.75 7.51 16.05
CA PRO A 26 0.65 7.84 14.64
C PRO A 26 0.65 6.59 13.77
N TRP A 27 -0.28 6.57 12.83
CA TRP A 27 -0.48 5.53 11.85
C TRP A 27 0.30 5.86 10.59
N ARG A 28 1.02 4.88 10.07
CA ARG A 28 1.71 4.99 8.78
C ARG A 28 1.05 4.10 7.76
N GLY A 29 0.84 4.63 6.58
CA GLY A 29 0.31 3.86 5.47
C GLY A 29 1.39 2.93 4.90
N ARG A 30 1.00 1.75 4.45
CA ARG A 30 1.85 0.91 3.62
C ARG A 30 1.05 0.27 2.50
N PHE A 31 1.70 0.05 1.36
CA PHE A 31 1.06 -0.63 0.24
C PHE A 31 1.99 -1.64 -0.40
N VAL A 32 1.42 -2.60 -1.12
CA VAL A 32 2.20 -3.47 -2.00
C VAL A 32 1.45 -3.74 -3.28
N VAL A 33 2.12 -3.56 -4.41
CA VAL A 33 1.56 -3.87 -5.73
C VAL A 33 1.89 -5.32 -6.04
N LYS A 34 0.88 -6.14 -6.30
CA LYS A 34 1.06 -7.51 -6.78
C LYS A 34 1.48 -7.44 -8.25
N GLY A 35 2.76 -7.64 -8.50
CA GLY A 35 3.28 -7.84 -9.84
C GLY A 35 2.92 -9.22 -10.40
N GLU A 36 2.81 -9.33 -11.72
CA GLU A 36 2.89 -10.60 -12.45
C GLU A 36 4.37 -11.02 -12.59
N GLU A 37 5.14 -10.99 -11.50
CA GLU A 37 6.49 -11.56 -11.52
C GLU A 37 6.37 -13.08 -11.36
N ASP A 38 6.21 -13.74 -12.51
CA ASP A 38 6.64 -15.11 -12.77
C ASP A 38 6.41 -16.11 -11.62
N GLY A 39 5.14 -16.31 -11.26
CA GLY A 39 4.66 -17.53 -10.58
C GLY A 39 5.28 -17.87 -9.22
N ARG A 40 6.07 -16.99 -8.60
CA ARG A 40 6.65 -17.19 -7.28
C ARG A 40 6.08 -16.13 -6.35
N PRO A 41 5.59 -16.50 -5.15
CA PRO A 41 5.30 -15.53 -4.09
C PRO A 41 6.63 -15.00 -3.54
N GLY A 42 7.41 -14.33 -4.40
CA GLY A 42 8.58 -13.58 -4.00
C GLY A 42 8.08 -12.45 -3.12
N VAL A 43 8.65 -12.37 -1.92
CA VAL A 43 8.49 -11.29 -0.94
C VAL A 43 7.94 -10.02 -1.58
N THR A 44 6.62 -9.85 -1.54
CA THR A 44 5.94 -8.62 -1.91
C THR A 44 6.38 -7.59 -0.88
N ALA A 45 7.46 -6.86 -1.18
CA ALA A 45 8.02 -5.86 -0.29
C ALA A 45 6.96 -4.78 -0.07
N TRP A 46 6.56 -4.60 1.19
CA TRP A 46 5.67 -3.50 1.55
C TRP A 46 6.42 -2.19 1.35
N HIS A 47 5.81 -1.27 0.60
CA HIS A 47 6.20 0.13 0.56
C HIS A 47 5.64 0.80 1.80
N GLU A 48 6.47 0.94 2.82
CA GLU A 48 6.15 1.65 4.05
C GLU A 48 6.33 3.15 3.82
N LEU A 49 5.30 3.93 4.12
CA LEU A 49 5.33 5.39 4.01
C LEU A 49 5.82 5.98 5.33
N GLU A 50 6.61 7.05 5.22
CA GLU A 50 7.18 7.73 6.38
C GLU A 50 6.18 8.71 7.02
N ASP A 51 5.17 9.15 6.26
CA ASP A 51 4.12 10.06 6.73
C ASP A 51 3.26 9.43 7.84
N GLU A 52 3.12 10.21 8.91
CA GLU A 52 2.44 9.83 10.14
C GLU A 52 1.08 10.55 10.27
N PHE A 53 0.02 9.77 10.47
CA PHE A 53 -1.35 10.27 10.54
C PHE A 53 -1.97 9.98 11.92
N PRO A 54 -2.86 10.85 12.42
CA PRO A 54 -3.52 10.62 13.70
C PRO A 54 -4.55 9.48 13.62
N SER A 55 -4.98 9.11 12.42
CA SER A 55 -6.01 8.08 12.18
C SER A 55 -5.54 7.01 11.19
N PRO A 56 -5.93 5.73 11.36
CA PRO A 56 -5.62 4.68 10.40
C PRO A 56 -6.27 4.94 9.03
N ASP A 57 -7.47 5.53 9.00
CA ASP A 57 -8.17 5.82 7.74
C ASP A 57 -7.41 6.83 6.88
N GLU A 58 -6.84 7.87 7.50
CA GLU A 58 -5.99 8.85 6.81
C GLU A 58 -4.70 8.23 6.29
N ALA A 59 -4.07 7.35 7.08
CA ALA A 59 -2.90 6.59 6.65
C ALA A 59 -3.21 5.67 5.46
N VAL A 60 -4.36 4.97 5.46
CA VAL A 60 -4.81 4.17 4.31
C VAL A 60 -5.10 5.04 3.09
N ALA A 61 -5.80 6.17 3.26
CA ALA A 61 -6.13 7.08 2.18
C ALA A 61 -4.88 7.68 1.53
N HIS A 62 -3.86 7.99 2.34
CA HIS A 62 -2.56 8.42 1.85
C HIS A 62 -1.85 7.28 1.08
N ALA A 63 -1.81 6.08 1.66
CA ALA A 63 -1.24 4.91 0.98
C ALA A 63 -1.94 4.57 -0.35
N ASP A 64 -3.26 4.73 -0.43
CA ASP A 64 -4.03 4.54 -1.65
C ASP A 64 -3.63 5.53 -2.75
N ARG A 65 -3.44 6.81 -2.39
CA ARG A 65 -2.97 7.84 -3.34
C ARG A 65 -1.57 7.53 -3.85
N VAL A 66 -0.63 7.21 -2.96
CA VAL A 66 0.75 6.88 -3.34
C VAL A 66 0.79 5.60 -4.18
N ALA A 67 0.03 4.57 -3.82
CA ALA A 67 -0.09 3.35 -4.61
C ALA A 67 -0.62 3.61 -6.02
N CYS A 68 -1.66 4.45 -6.15
CA CYS A 68 -2.19 4.82 -7.45
C CYS A 68 -1.16 5.61 -8.29
N GLN A 69 -0.43 6.54 -7.67
CA GLN A 69 0.65 7.27 -8.34
C GLN A 69 1.78 6.34 -8.79
N TYR A 70 2.21 5.42 -7.91
CA TYR A 70 3.19 4.40 -8.24
C TYR A 70 2.72 3.58 -9.44
N ILE A 71 1.52 3.00 -9.37
CA ILE A 71 0.98 2.21 -10.47
C ILE A 71 0.88 3.05 -11.76
N ALA A 72 0.45 4.31 -11.69
CA ALA A 72 0.38 5.17 -12.87
C ALA A 72 1.77 5.41 -13.48
N THR A 73 2.78 5.75 -12.67
CA THR A 73 4.15 5.99 -13.15
C THR A 73 4.81 4.73 -13.71
N PHE A 74 4.60 3.57 -13.07
CA PHE A 74 5.25 2.31 -13.47
C PHE A 74 4.45 1.53 -14.54
N ALA A 75 3.15 1.78 -14.71
CA ALA A 75 2.37 1.18 -15.79
C ALA A 75 2.65 1.80 -17.16
N GLU A 76 3.20 3.01 -17.23
CA GLU A 76 3.61 3.64 -18.50
C GLU A 76 4.95 3.12 -19.04
N GLN A 77 5.70 2.32 -18.26
CA GLN A 77 7.01 1.78 -18.67
C GLN A 77 6.97 0.31 -19.13
N ALA A 78 5.79 -0.29 -19.31
CA ALA A 78 5.60 -1.68 -19.71
C ALA A 78 5.11 -1.82 -21.16
#